data_AF-A0A5C5FRZ6-F1
#
_entry.id   AF-A0A5C5FRZ6-F1
#
_cell.length_a   1.000
_cell.length_b   1.000
_cell.length_c   1.000
_cell.angle_alpha   90.00
_cell.angle_beta   90.00
_cell.angle_gamma   90.00
#
_symmetry.space_group_name_H-M   'P 1'
#
loop_
_entity.id
_entity.type
_entity.pdbx_description
1 polymer ?
#
loop_
_entity_poly.entity_id
_entity_poly.type
_entity_poly.pdbx_seq_one_letter_code
_entity_poly.pdbx_strand_id
1 'polypeptide(L)'
;MSLLSPLAPGQAKLQQVQQIWHRLTRPPLADLASALVVLDAEIARLEYDRSPELPRAETERAGLVREGHGKEIVRLLAESRDLLEAMESEAEAAHERKLQLPRDTPLQAARRDASFDTADELQAAYETAEAAAEEGEHALRSHASRAAPTHRHSRSPTPPEDLPHIAVHHARALGRGPAGGVRARGGEGTLRRGWLYFQRRY
;
A
#
# COMPACT_ATOMS: atom_id res chain seq x y z
N MET A 1 -33.68 -17.03 20.51
CA MET A 1 -33.83 -16.18 19.32
C MET A 1 -32.71 -15.16 19.34
N SER A 2 -31.68 -15.33 18.51
CA SER A 2 -30.58 -14.35 18.44
C SER A 2 -31.04 -13.14 17.65
N LEU A 3 -31.19 -12.01 18.36
CA LEU A 3 -31.33 -10.69 17.76
C LEU A 3 -29.97 -10.34 17.16
N LEU A 4 -29.78 -10.58 15.87
CA LEU A 4 -28.68 -9.96 15.14
C LEU A 4 -29.01 -8.47 15.09
N SER A 5 -28.42 -7.67 15.98
CA SER A 5 -28.42 -6.22 15.84
C SER A 5 -27.95 -5.88 14.43
N PRO A 6 -28.63 -4.98 13.71
CA PRO A 6 -28.14 -4.53 12.42
C PRO A 6 -26.73 -3.97 12.61
N LEU A 7 -25.80 -4.41 11.78
CA LEU A 7 -24.43 -3.88 11.76
C LEU A 7 -24.50 -2.37 11.59
N ALA A 8 -23.69 -1.63 12.36
CA ALA A 8 -23.59 -0.19 12.22
C ALA A 8 -23.19 0.18 10.77
N PRO A 9 -23.55 1.38 10.28
CA PRO A 9 -23.20 1.87 8.95
C PRO A 9 -21.70 1.64 8.63
N GLY A 10 -21.41 1.13 7.44
CA GLY A 10 -20.03 0.88 6.98
C GLY A 10 -19.32 -0.34 7.60
N GLN A 11 -19.83 -0.94 8.68
CA GLN A 11 -19.15 -2.05 9.38
C GLN A 11 -18.94 -3.30 8.52
N ALA A 12 -19.92 -3.65 7.68
CA ALA A 12 -19.80 -4.83 6.83
C ALA A 12 -18.63 -4.72 5.84
N LYS A 13 -18.43 -3.53 5.25
CA LYS A 13 -17.31 -3.28 4.32
C LYS A 13 -15.98 -3.17 5.05
N LEU A 14 -15.96 -2.52 6.21
CA LEU A 14 -14.78 -2.50 7.09
C LEU A 14 -14.30 -3.93 7.41
N GLN A 15 -15.21 -4.82 7.80
CA GLN A 15 -14.88 -6.22 8.07
C GLN A 15 -14.34 -6.93 6.83
N GLN A 16 -14.87 -6.67 5.64
CA GLN A 16 -14.36 -7.24 4.39
C GLN A 16 -12.93 -6.75 4.09
N VAL A 17 -12.66 -5.45 4.21
CA VAL A 17 -11.30 -4.89 4.04
C VAL A 17 -10.32 -5.55 5.02
N GLN A 18 -10.69 -5.64 6.30
CA GLN A 18 -9.87 -6.30 7.31
C GLN A 18 -9.59 -7.77 6.98
N GLN A 19 -10.59 -8.52 6.51
CA GLN A 19 -10.45 -9.92 6.10
C GLN A 19 -9.53 -10.08 4.89
N ILE A 20 -9.63 -9.18 3.90
CA ILE A 20 -8.76 -9.17 2.72
C ILE A 20 -7.31 -8.98 3.14
N TRP A 21 -7.00 -7.93 3.89
CA TRP A 21 -5.63 -7.63 4.31
C TRP A 21 -5.06 -8.69 5.26
N HIS A 22 -5.90 -9.26 6.12
CA HIS A 22 -5.53 -10.40 6.94
C HIS A 22 -5.13 -11.63 6.12
N ARG A 23 -5.85 -11.89 5.02
CA ARG A 23 -5.55 -13.02 4.12
C ARG A 23 -4.26 -12.76 3.32
N LEU A 24 -4.10 -11.55 2.78
CA LEU A 24 -2.93 -11.16 1.98
C LEU A 24 -1.62 -11.22 2.79
N THR A 25 -1.67 -10.83 4.06
CA THR A 25 -0.49 -10.79 4.96
C THR A 25 -0.13 -12.15 5.58
N ARG A 26 -0.80 -13.23 5.18
CA ARG A 26 -0.59 -14.58 5.74
C ARG A 26 -0.22 -15.61 4.67
N PRO A 27 0.49 -16.69 5.04
CA PRO A 27 0.69 -17.82 4.15
C PRO A 27 -0.66 -18.42 3.70
N PRO A 28 -0.76 -18.90 2.46
CA PRO A 28 0.32 -18.99 1.46
C PRO A 28 0.51 -17.72 0.60
N LEU A 29 -0.25 -16.65 0.83
CA LEU A 29 -0.27 -15.48 -0.05
C LEU A 29 0.87 -14.48 0.23
N ALA A 30 1.32 -14.37 1.48
CA ALA A 30 2.22 -13.31 1.94
C ALA A 30 3.46 -13.09 1.06
N ASP A 31 4.14 -14.15 0.60
CA ASP A 31 5.36 -14.02 -0.20
C ASP A 31 5.08 -13.39 -1.57
N LEU A 32 4.09 -13.93 -2.30
CA LEU A 32 3.73 -13.44 -3.63
C LEU A 32 3.01 -12.09 -3.56
N ALA A 33 2.19 -11.85 -2.53
CA ALA A 33 1.53 -10.58 -2.29
C ALA A 33 2.54 -9.47 -1.98
N SER A 34 3.57 -9.81 -1.20
CA SER A 34 4.68 -8.92 -0.90
C SER A 34 5.46 -8.52 -2.16
N ALA A 35 5.80 -9.48 -3.02
CA ALA A 35 6.48 -9.20 -4.29
C ALA A 35 5.63 -8.32 -5.20
N LEU A 36 4.33 -8.62 -5.34
CA LEU A 36 3.40 -7.82 -6.15
C LEU A 36 3.23 -6.40 -5.61
N VAL A 37 3.06 -6.20 -4.31
CA VAL A 37 2.93 -4.86 -3.71
C VAL A 37 4.18 -4.01 -3.90
N VAL A 38 5.37 -4.59 -3.74
CA VAL A 38 6.63 -3.87 -4.00
C VAL A 38 6.76 -3.48 -5.46
N LEU A 39 6.39 -4.39 -6.37
CA LEU A 39 6.49 -4.14 -7.80
C LEU A 39 5.44 -3.13 -8.29
N ASP A 40 4.22 -3.16 -7.72
CA ASP A 40 3.18 -2.17 -8.01
C ASP A 40 3.62 -0.76 -7.55
N ALA A 41 4.27 -0.67 -6.39
CA ALA A 41 4.89 0.56 -5.91
C ALA A 41 6.03 1.05 -6.82
N GLU A 42 6.85 0.14 -7.34
CA GLU A 42 7.90 0.47 -8.30
C GLU A 42 7.31 0.96 -9.63
N ILE A 43 6.33 0.26 -10.18
CA ILE A 43 5.62 0.64 -11.41
C ILE A 43 5.05 2.04 -11.28
N ALA A 44 4.34 2.35 -10.20
CA ALA A 44 3.78 3.69 -9.98
C ALA A 44 4.85 4.79 -9.97
N ARG A 45 6.00 4.52 -9.34
CA ARG A 45 7.15 5.43 -9.36
C ARG A 45 7.72 5.59 -10.78
N LEU A 46 7.89 4.49 -11.52
CA LEU A 46 8.41 4.50 -12.89
C LEU A 46 7.46 5.22 -13.86
N GLU A 47 6.15 5.08 -13.69
CA GLU A 47 5.13 5.83 -14.44
C GLU A 47 5.23 7.33 -14.19
N TYR A 48 5.33 7.73 -12.91
CA TYR A 48 5.52 9.13 -12.52
C TYR A 48 6.80 9.72 -13.14
N ASP A 49 7.90 8.98 -13.07
CA ASP A 49 9.20 9.36 -13.62
C ASP A 49 9.25 9.27 -15.17
N ARG A 50 8.21 8.72 -15.82
CA ARG A 50 8.18 8.38 -17.25
C ARG A 50 9.41 7.56 -17.69
N SER A 51 9.80 6.63 -16.84
CA SER A 51 11.04 5.86 -16.98
C SER A 51 10.96 4.85 -18.13
N PRO A 52 12.05 4.66 -18.90
CA PRO A 52 12.14 3.60 -19.91
C PRO A 52 12.15 2.19 -19.31
N GLU A 53 12.33 2.03 -18.00
CA GLU A 53 12.31 0.73 -17.31
C GLU A 53 10.88 0.23 -17.02
N LEU A 54 9.85 1.07 -17.20
CA LEU A 54 8.45 0.72 -16.94
C LEU A 54 8.01 -0.59 -17.62
N PRO A 55 8.27 -0.83 -18.92
CA PRO A 55 7.82 -2.06 -19.60
C PRO A 55 8.44 -3.33 -19.00
N ARG A 56 9.65 -3.23 -18.43
CA ARG A 56 10.31 -4.37 -17.77
C ARG A 56 9.58 -4.73 -16.48
N ALA A 57 9.29 -3.74 -15.64
CA ALA A 57 8.55 -3.95 -14.39
C ALA A 57 7.13 -4.47 -14.64
N GLU A 58 6.43 -3.96 -15.66
CA GLU A 58 5.13 -4.48 -16.08
C GLU A 58 5.19 -5.94 -16.54
N THR A 59 6.25 -6.33 -17.26
CA THR A 59 6.47 -7.71 -17.71
C THR A 59 6.71 -8.64 -16.52
N GLU A 60 7.53 -8.22 -15.56
CA GLU A 60 7.79 -8.96 -14.32
C GLU A 60 6.51 -9.16 -13.51
N ARG A 61 5.70 -8.10 -13.38
CA ARG A 61 4.39 -8.17 -12.72
C ARG A 61 3.47 -9.15 -13.42
N ALA A 62 3.39 -9.10 -14.75
CA ALA A 62 2.58 -10.02 -15.53
C ALA A 62 3.03 -11.48 -15.36
N GLY A 63 4.33 -11.72 -15.11
CA GLY A 63 4.88 -13.01 -14.71
C GLY A 63 4.30 -13.48 -13.36
N LEU A 64 4.48 -12.68 -12.31
CA LEU A 64 4.00 -12.98 -10.95
C LEU A 64 2.48 -13.21 -10.89
N VAL A 65 1.70 -12.45 -11.66
CA VAL A 65 0.24 -12.62 -11.72
C VAL A 65 -0.17 -14.00 -12.28
N ARG A 66 0.66 -14.62 -13.12
CA ARG A 66 0.40 -15.95 -13.69
C ARG A 66 0.83 -17.10 -12.78
N GLU A 67 1.61 -16.83 -11.75
CA GLU A 67 2.14 -17.83 -10.83
C GLU A 67 1.15 -18.13 -9.69
N GLY A 68 0.93 -19.40 -9.39
CA GLY A 68 0.20 -19.85 -8.19
C GLY A 68 -1.06 -19.03 -7.86
N HIS A 69 -0.99 -18.26 -6.77
CA HIS A 69 -2.08 -17.41 -6.26
C HIS A 69 -2.09 -15.97 -6.83
N GLY A 70 -1.28 -15.63 -7.82
CA GLY A 70 -1.08 -14.26 -8.31
C GLY A 70 -2.37 -13.56 -8.76
N LYS A 71 -3.22 -14.26 -9.53
CA LYS A 71 -4.55 -13.74 -9.94
C LYS A 71 -5.47 -13.47 -8.74
N GLU A 72 -5.43 -14.35 -7.74
CA GLU A 72 -6.24 -14.22 -6.54
C GLU A 72 -5.80 -12.99 -5.74
N ILE A 73 -4.49 -12.79 -5.59
CA ILE A 73 -3.92 -11.64 -4.89
C ILE A 73 -4.30 -10.34 -5.59
N VAL A 74 -4.15 -10.24 -6.91
CA VAL A 74 -4.56 -9.05 -7.67
C VAL A 74 -6.05 -8.78 -7.50
N ARG A 75 -6.89 -9.83 -7.55
CA ARG A 75 -8.33 -9.70 -7.31
C ARG A 75 -8.63 -9.16 -5.92
N LEU A 76 -7.96 -9.66 -4.88
CA LEU A 76 -8.14 -9.22 -3.50
C LEU A 76 -7.69 -7.77 -3.29
N LEU A 77 -6.55 -7.37 -3.88
CA LEU A 77 -6.08 -5.99 -3.84
C LEU A 77 -7.07 -5.03 -4.52
N ALA A 78 -7.59 -5.42 -5.69
CA ALA A 78 -8.63 -4.67 -6.39
C ALA A 78 -9.94 -4.60 -5.58
N GLU A 79 -10.38 -5.72 -5.00
CA GLU A 79 -11.58 -5.79 -4.17
C GLU A 79 -11.47 -4.88 -2.93
N SER A 80 -10.30 -4.85 -2.27
CA SER A 80 -10.07 -3.91 -1.15
C SER A 80 -10.15 -2.46 -1.61
N ARG A 81 -9.61 -2.13 -2.78
CA ARG A 81 -9.65 -0.77 -3.32
C ARG A 81 -11.08 -0.34 -3.61
N ASP A 82 -11.84 -1.17 -4.32
CA ASP A 82 -13.24 -0.88 -4.66
C ASP A 82 -14.09 -0.67 -3.39
N LEU A 83 -13.82 -1.44 -2.33
CA LEU A 83 -14.48 -1.27 -1.04
C LEU A 83 -14.12 0.07 -0.39
N LEU A 84 -12.85 0.47 -0.40
CA LEU A 84 -12.41 1.75 0.15
C LEU A 84 -13.01 2.93 -0.62
N GLU A 85 -13.00 2.91 -1.96
CA GLU A 85 -13.62 3.94 -2.81
C GLU A 85 -15.13 4.03 -2.55
N ALA A 86 -15.81 2.89 -2.40
CA ALA A 86 -17.24 2.87 -2.08
C ALA A 86 -17.54 3.39 -0.66
N MET A 87 -16.65 3.15 0.31
CA MET A 87 -16.80 3.68 1.68
C MET A 87 -16.56 5.19 1.72
N GLU A 88 -15.54 5.69 1.02
CA GLU A 88 -15.26 7.13 0.89
C GLU A 88 -16.47 7.85 0.29
N SER A 89 -16.96 7.36 -0.85
CA SER A 89 -18.12 7.95 -1.53
C SER A 89 -19.39 7.95 -0.67
N GLU A 90 -19.62 6.90 0.13
CA GLU A 90 -20.74 6.85 1.08
C GLU A 90 -20.59 7.84 2.24
N ALA A 91 -19.37 7.98 2.78
CA ALA A 91 -19.08 8.93 3.85
C ALA A 91 -19.24 10.38 3.35
N GLU A 92 -18.73 10.70 2.16
CA GLU A 92 -18.92 12.00 1.50
C GLU A 92 -20.39 12.31 1.26
N ALA A 93 -21.14 11.36 0.68
CA ALA A 93 -22.57 11.55 0.43
C ALA A 93 -23.36 11.74 1.73
N ALA A 94 -23.00 11.04 2.81
CA ALA A 94 -23.62 11.23 4.12
C ALA A 94 -23.28 12.60 4.71
N HIS A 95 -22.03 13.07 4.54
CA HIS A 95 -21.59 14.39 4.95
C HIS A 95 -22.32 15.52 4.22
N GLU A 96 -22.53 15.39 2.91
CA GLU A 96 -23.29 16.38 2.14
C GLU A 96 -24.76 16.40 2.56
N ARG A 97 -25.38 15.23 2.74
CA ARG A 97 -26.80 15.11 3.13
C ARG A 97 -27.07 15.76 4.48
N LYS A 98 -26.21 15.54 5.49
CA LYS A 98 -26.42 16.11 6.83
C LYS A 98 -26.42 17.65 6.84
N LEU A 99 -25.65 18.27 5.93
CA LEU A 99 -25.59 19.74 5.79
C LEU A 99 -26.85 20.34 5.14
N GLN A 100 -27.63 19.55 4.41
CA GLN A 100 -28.82 20.00 3.68
C GLN A 100 -30.12 19.88 4.50
N LEU A 101 -30.08 19.25 5.68
CA LEU A 101 -31.28 18.98 6.47
C LEU A 101 -31.79 20.23 7.23
N PRO A 102 -33.11 20.49 7.20
CA PRO A 102 -33.72 21.60 7.93
C PRO A 102 -33.67 21.38 9.44
N ARG A 103 -33.86 22.45 10.23
CA ARG A 103 -33.81 22.43 11.70
C ARG A 103 -34.89 23.27 12.38
N ASP A 104 -35.95 23.59 11.66
CA ASP A 104 -36.94 24.59 12.09
C ASP A 104 -37.92 24.04 13.13
N THR A 105 -37.99 22.70 13.25
CA THR A 105 -38.81 22.00 14.24
C THR A 105 -37.97 21.03 15.07
N PRO A 106 -38.39 20.69 16.30
CA PRO A 106 -37.70 19.70 17.13
C PRO A 106 -37.54 18.34 16.43
N LEU A 107 -38.54 17.90 15.65
CA LEU A 107 -38.46 16.66 14.89
C LEU A 107 -37.40 16.72 13.77
N GLN A 108 -37.29 17.87 13.10
CA GLN A 108 -36.26 18.07 12.07
C GLN A 108 -34.86 18.14 12.69
N ALA A 109 -34.71 18.81 13.84
CA ALA A 109 -33.45 18.83 14.57
C ALA A 109 -33.00 17.42 14.97
N ALA A 110 -33.89 16.60 15.56
CA ALA A 110 -33.56 15.22 15.92
C ALA A 110 -33.17 14.34 14.72
N ARG A 111 -33.85 14.50 13.56
CA ARG A 111 -33.48 13.80 12.31
C ARG A 111 -32.13 14.24 11.79
N ARG A 112 -31.82 15.53 11.89
CA ARG A 112 -30.53 16.07 11.50
C ARG A 112 -29.45 15.49 12.39
N ASP A 113 -29.61 15.52 13.71
CA ASP A 113 -28.61 15.00 14.65
C ASP A 113 -28.33 13.51 14.40
N ALA A 114 -29.37 12.68 14.18
CA ALA A 114 -29.18 11.28 13.79
C ALA A 114 -28.43 11.10 12.43
N SER A 115 -28.61 12.03 11.49
CA SER A 115 -27.86 12.04 10.23
C SER A 115 -26.41 12.48 10.42
N PHE A 116 -26.11 13.33 11.42
CA PHE A 116 -24.74 13.65 11.82
C PHE A 116 -24.07 12.42 12.39
N ASP A 117 -24.72 11.73 13.34
CA ASP A 117 -24.21 10.49 13.94
C ASP A 117 -23.90 9.43 12.86
N THR A 118 -24.82 9.22 11.91
CA THR A 118 -24.63 8.26 10.81
C THR A 118 -23.43 8.61 9.92
N ALA A 119 -23.25 9.90 9.59
CA ALA A 119 -22.13 10.33 8.77
C ALA A 119 -20.79 10.20 9.49
N ASP A 120 -20.77 10.48 10.80
CA ASP A 120 -19.57 10.34 11.62
C ASP A 120 -19.20 8.86 11.79
N GLU A 121 -20.19 7.97 11.93
CA GLU A 121 -19.98 6.51 11.93
C GLU A 121 -19.41 5.99 10.60
N LEU A 122 -19.94 6.45 9.46
CA LEU A 122 -19.43 6.09 8.13
C LEU A 122 -18.00 6.60 7.91
N GLN A 123 -17.71 7.83 8.32
CA GLN A 123 -16.37 8.42 8.24
C GLN A 123 -15.37 7.63 9.10
N ALA A 124 -15.73 7.32 10.34
CA ALA A 124 -14.89 6.54 11.24
C ALA A 124 -14.63 5.12 10.70
N ALA A 125 -15.64 4.49 10.09
CA ALA A 125 -15.49 3.19 9.46
C ALA A 125 -14.52 3.23 8.26
N TYR A 126 -14.62 4.27 7.41
CA TYR A 126 -13.71 4.49 6.29
C TYR A 126 -12.27 4.71 6.76
N GLU A 127 -12.04 5.61 7.72
CA GLU A 127 -10.70 5.89 8.26
C GLU A 127 -10.07 4.63 8.89
N THR A 128 -10.88 3.80 9.55
CA THR A 128 -10.40 2.53 10.12
C THR A 128 -10.05 1.52 9.01
N ALA A 129 -10.83 1.47 7.93
CA ALA A 129 -10.57 0.59 6.81
C ALA A 129 -9.30 1.01 6.04
N GLU A 130 -9.12 2.31 5.83
CA GLU A 130 -7.92 2.89 5.23
C GLU A 130 -6.69 2.57 6.09
N ALA A 131 -6.75 2.79 7.40
CA ALA A 131 -5.65 2.46 8.31
C ALA A 131 -5.29 0.95 8.28
N ALA A 132 -6.28 0.06 8.21
CA ALA A 132 -6.05 -1.37 8.09
C ALA A 132 -5.36 -1.74 6.77
N ALA A 133 -5.71 -1.05 5.67
CA ALA A 133 -5.06 -1.23 4.39
C ALA A 133 -3.61 -0.71 4.40
N GLU A 134 -3.37 0.48 4.95
CA GLU A 134 -2.03 1.06 5.11
C GLU A 134 -1.13 0.13 5.95
N GLU A 135 -1.64 -0.42 7.05
CA GLU A 135 -0.92 -1.36 7.91
C GLU A 135 -0.60 -2.67 7.18
N GLY A 136 -1.58 -3.24 6.47
CA GLY A 136 -1.41 -4.46 5.70
C GLY A 136 -0.37 -4.30 4.58
N GLU A 137 -0.39 -3.18 3.87
CA GLU A 137 0.58 -2.85 2.84
C GLU A 137 1.99 -2.66 3.43
N HIS A 138 2.10 -1.95 4.54
CA HIS A 138 3.35 -1.78 5.26
C HIS A 138 3.93 -3.12 5.73
N ALA A 139 3.08 -4.03 6.22
CA ALA A 139 3.47 -5.38 6.62
C ALA A 139 4.02 -6.19 5.43
N LEU A 140 3.38 -6.12 4.26
CA LEU A 140 3.85 -6.77 3.05
C LEU A 140 5.18 -6.20 2.56
N ARG A 141 5.33 -4.87 2.49
CA ARG A 141 6.61 -4.23 2.12
C ARG A 141 7.74 -4.61 3.08
N SER A 142 7.44 -4.66 4.38
CA SER A 142 8.38 -5.11 5.40
C SER A 142 8.73 -6.60 5.24
N HIS A 143 7.76 -7.43 4.86
CA HIS A 143 7.99 -8.85 4.56
C HIS A 143 8.97 -9.04 3.40
N ALA A 144 8.81 -8.30 2.28
CA ALA A 144 9.74 -8.33 1.15
C ALA A 144 11.18 -7.98 1.58
N SER A 145 11.35 -6.94 2.39
CA SER A 145 12.67 -6.53 2.87
C SER A 145 13.38 -7.59 3.72
N ARG A 146 12.62 -8.43 4.44
CA ARG A 146 13.14 -9.54 5.25
C ARG A 146 13.34 -10.83 4.43
N ALA A 147 12.47 -11.05 3.45
CA ALA A 147 12.51 -12.19 2.55
C ALA A 147 13.56 -12.02 1.44
N ALA A 148 14.12 -10.82 1.25
CA ALA A 148 15.23 -10.57 0.34
C ALA A 148 16.37 -11.57 0.62
N PRO A 149 16.62 -12.53 -0.29
CA PRO A 149 17.78 -13.39 -0.15
C PRO A 149 19.02 -12.52 -0.29
N THR A 150 20.02 -12.85 0.51
CA THR A 150 21.43 -12.58 0.29
C THR A 150 21.89 -13.10 -1.09
N HIS A 151 21.40 -12.55 -2.19
CA HIS A 151 22.06 -12.64 -3.49
C HIS A 151 23.26 -11.67 -3.52
N ARG A 152 24.19 -11.89 -2.60
CA ARG A 152 25.49 -11.24 -2.56
C ARG A 152 26.52 -12.22 -2.03
N HIS A 153 26.89 -13.18 -2.89
CA HIS A 153 28.26 -13.63 -3.16
C HIS A 153 28.25 -14.90 -4.03
N SER A 154 27.81 -14.76 -5.28
CA SER A 154 28.35 -15.59 -6.36
C SER A 154 29.74 -15.03 -6.72
N ARG A 155 30.76 -15.46 -5.98
CA ARG A 155 32.19 -15.36 -6.33
C ARG A 155 32.83 -16.63 -5.78
N SER A 156 32.90 -17.72 -6.52
CA SER A 156 33.88 -18.08 -7.57
C SER A 156 34.57 -19.34 -7.05
N PRO A 157 34.69 -20.42 -7.82
CA PRO A 157 35.44 -21.59 -7.39
C PRO A 157 36.89 -21.17 -7.17
N THR A 158 37.44 -21.59 -6.04
CA THR A 158 38.87 -21.53 -5.70
C THR A 158 39.69 -21.96 -6.91
N PRO A 159 40.62 -21.14 -7.43
CA PRO A 159 41.57 -21.65 -8.41
C PRO A 159 42.54 -22.60 -7.68
N PRO A 160 42.93 -23.73 -8.29
CA PRO A 160 43.98 -24.56 -7.73
C PRO A 160 45.30 -23.76 -7.69
N GLU A 161 45.99 -23.89 -6.56
CA GLU A 161 47.35 -23.42 -6.35
C GLU A 161 48.25 -23.94 -7.47
N ASP A 162 48.79 -23.03 -8.28
CA ASP A 162 50.15 -23.07 -8.82
C ASP A 162 50.32 -21.89 -9.78
N LEU A 163 51.19 -20.93 -9.41
CA LEU A 163 52.20 -20.25 -10.24
C LEU A 163 52.69 -18.94 -9.59
N PRO A 164 53.95 -18.54 -9.83
CA PRO A 164 54.69 -17.61 -8.95
C PRO A 164 54.49 -16.12 -9.26
N HIS A 165 54.77 -15.34 -8.22
CA HIS A 165 54.97 -13.89 -8.14
C HIS A 165 55.27 -13.12 -9.45
N ILE A 166 54.42 -12.14 -9.75
CA ILE A 166 54.87 -10.86 -10.31
C ILE A 166 54.16 -9.73 -9.57
N ALA A 167 54.95 -8.95 -8.82
CA ALA A 167 54.54 -7.72 -8.17
C ALA A 167 54.49 -6.58 -9.20
N VAL A 168 53.44 -5.77 -9.19
CA VAL A 168 53.51 -4.38 -9.65
C VAL A 168 52.71 -3.50 -8.69
N HIS A 169 53.43 -2.59 -8.04
CA HIS A 169 52.93 -1.48 -7.25
C HIS A 169 52.07 -0.53 -8.09
N HIS A 170 51.00 0.03 -7.51
CA HIS A 170 50.92 1.47 -7.23
C HIS A 170 49.60 1.82 -6.54
N ALA A 171 49.68 2.10 -5.24
CA ALA A 171 48.71 2.91 -4.53
C ALA A 171 49.25 4.35 -4.48
N ARG A 172 48.44 5.34 -4.86
CA ARG A 172 48.59 6.69 -4.33
C ARG A 172 47.23 7.35 -4.14
N ALA A 173 47.03 7.75 -2.90
CA ALA A 173 45.90 8.47 -2.35
C ALA A 173 45.72 9.88 -2.95
N LEU A 174 44.56 10.49 -2.66
CA LEU A 174 44.25 11.89 -2.31
C LEU A 174 42.77 12.15 -2.69
N GLY A 175 41.89 12.77 -1.91
CA GLY A 175 42.01 13.52 -0.67
C GLY A 175 40.61 13.83 -0.07
N ARG A 176 40.63 14.25 1.19
CA ARG A 176 39.50 14.79 1.98
C ARG A 176 39.05 16.16 1.46
N GLY A 177 37.76 16.46 1.63
CA GLY A 177 37.24 17.83 1.71
C GLY A 177 35.76 17.88 2.18
N PRO A 178 35.33 18.83 3.04
CA PRO A 178 34.13 18.69 3.89
C PRO A 178 33.00 19.72 3.64
N ALA A 179 31.91 19.54 4.40
CA ALA A 179 30.93 20.53 4.89
C ALA A 179 29.74 20.92 3.99
N GLY A 180 28.57 21.05 4.64
CA GLY A 180 27.40 21.75 4.12
C GLY A 180 26.07 21.18 4.61
N GLY A 181 25.65 21.54 5.82
CA GLY A 181 24.31 21.19 6.33
C GLY A 181 23.23 22.17 5.85
N VAL A 182 21.99 21.70 5.71
CA VAL A 182 20.77 22.52 5.85
C VAL A 182 19.67 21.64 6.41
N ARG A 183 19.11 22.05 7.56
CA ARG A 183 17.82 21.57 8.07
C ARG A 183 16.71 22.13 7.18
N ALA A 184 15.79 21.29 6.74
CA ALA A 184 14.45 21.69 6.35
C ALA A 184 13.43 20.97 7.24
N ARG A 185 12.86 21.71 8.18
CA ARG A 185 11.56 21.43 8.79
C ARG A 185 10.47 21.90 7.83
N GLY A 186 9.38 21.15 7.75
CA GLY A 186 8.10 21.64 7.22
C GLY A 186 7.70 20.98 5.91
N GLY A 187 6.78 20.03 5.97
CA GLY A 187 6.19 19.39 4.80
C GLY A 187 5.45 18.07 5.05
N GLU A 188 5.14 17.73 6.29
CA GLU A 188 4.22 16.63 6.61
C GLU A 188 2.79 17.13 6.38
N GLY A 189 2.19 16.80 5.24
CA GLY A 189 0.78 17.14 4.99
C GLY A 189 0.24 16.86 3.60
N THR A 190 1.09 16.70 2.58
CA THR A 190 0.61 16.68 1.17
C THR A 190 0.94 15.41 0.39
N LEU A 191 1.62 14.42 0.98
CA LEU A 191 1.97 13.16 0.31
C LEU A 191 0.94 12.04 0.51
N ARG A 192 -0.12 12.27 1.31
CA ARG A 192 -1.12 11.23 1.64
C ARG A 192 -2.17 10.94 0.56
N ARG A 193 -2.25 11.72 -0.52
CA ARG A 193 -3.27 11.54 -1.59
C ARG A 193 -2.74 10.93 -2.90
N GLY A 194 -1.52 10.37 -2.88
CA GLY A 194 -0.83 9.95 -4.11
C GLY A 194 -1.09 8.52 -4.57
N TRP A 195 -1.70 7.65 -3.76
CA TRP A 195 -1.66 6.19 -4.01
C TRP A 195 -2.96 5.59 -4.57
N LEU A 196 -4.02 6.38 -4.78
CA LEU A 196 -5.28 5.92 -5.40
C LEU A 196 -5.38 6.13 -6.92
N TYR A 197 -4.37 6.71 -7.57
CA TYR A 197 -4.17 6.58 -9.03
C TYR A 197 -3.26 5.36 -9.24
N PHE A 198 -3.71 4.20 -9.69
CA PHE A 198 -4.07 3.91 -11.07
C PHE A 198 -4.21 2.38 -11.17
N GLN A 199 -5.22 1.86 -11.86
CA GLN A 199 -5.16 0.69 -12.76
C GLN A 199 -6.58 0.44 -13.31
N ARG A 200 -7.08 1.41 -14.08
CA ARG A 200 -8.22 1.22 -15.00
C ARG A 200 -7.68 0.74 -16.35
N ARG A 201 -6.92 -0.36 -16.34
CA ARG A 201 -6.53 -1.12 -17.53
C ARG A 201 -6.33 -2.55 -17.07
N TYR A 202 -7.38 -3.36 -17.26
CA TYR A 202 -7.48 -4.81 -17.50
C TYR A 202 -8.73 -5.36 -16.83
#